data_AF-A0A2C9USF0-F1
#
_entry.id   AF-A0A2C9USF0-F1
#
_cell.length_a   1.000
_cell.length_b   1.000
_cell.length_c   1.000
_cell.angle_alpha   90.00
_cell.angle_beta   90.00
_cell.angle_gamma   90.00
#
_symmetry.space_group_name_H-M   'P 1'
#
loop_
_entity.id
_entity.type
_entity.pdbx_description
1 polymer ?
#
loop_
_entity_poly.entity_id
_entity_poly.type
_entity_poly.pdbx_seq_one_letter_code
_entity_poly.pdbx_strand_id
1 'polypeptide(L)'
;MGKQRCKINRNNMIDGEGKGKAKAKAKAKAFKAKSACNNTEMMMMTATKAEKYQQLMKHIPIPTSASIGTVTEISFISWQGLANSIKQRHEQPLHYLTHKLLREWDESRIGSNDENKALEDIIDPAKAEATIWVVEQFHRQFSSPQHLTKLWLSDPLHQDFVDSII
;
A
#
# COMPACT_ATOMS: atom_id res chain seq x y z
N MET A 1 -60.00 -3.01 -71.40
CA MET A 1 -58.56 -2.90 -71.72
C MET A 1 -58.01 -1.72 -70.93
N GLY A 2 -57.02 -1.75 -70.04
CA GLY A 2 -56.00 -2.73 -69.70
C GLY A 2 -54.65 -2.01 -69.55
N LYS A 3 -54.20 -1.74 -68.33
CA LYS A 3 -52.83 -1.96 -67.78
C LYS A 3 -52.46 -1.05 -66.61
N GLN A 4 -52.15 -1.72 -65.51
CA GLN A 4 -51.36 -1.29 -64.36
C GLN A 4 -49.93 -0.86 -64.77
N ARG A 5 -49.35 0.15 -64.11
CA ARG A 5 -47.91 0.11 -63.75
C ARG A 5 -47.50 1.04 -62.59
N CYS A 6 -47.13 0.36 -61.50
CA CYS A 6 -46.16 0.60 -60.43
C CYS A 6 -45.85 2.01 -59.88
N LYS A 7 -46.13 2.15 -58.57
CA LYS A 7 -45.53 3.06 -57.58
C LYS A 7 -44.01 2.81 -57.45
N ILE A 8 -43.20 3.87 -57.31
CA ILE A 8 -41.95 3.83 -56.53
C ILE A 8 -41.87 5.10 -55.67
N ASN A 9 -41.93 4.84 -54.36
CA ASN A 9 -41.64 5.75 -53.26
C ASN A 9 -40.13 6.01 -53.18
N ARG A 10 -39.70 7.24 -52.91
CA ARG A 10 -38.29 7.53 -52.60
C ARG A 10 -38.17 8.46 -51.39
N ASN A 11 -38.66 7.98 -50.24
CA ASN A 11 -38.10 8.40 -48.96
C ASN A 11 -36.71 7.78 -48.82
N ASN A 12 -35.68 8.63 -48.67
CA ASN A 12 -34.58 8.37 -47.75
C ASN A 12 -33.73 9.63 -47.59
N MET A 13 -34.10 10.45 -46.62
CA MET A 13 -33.20 11.35 -45.91
C MET A 13 -32.89 10.61 -44.60
N ILE A 14 -31.71 10.01 -44.50
CA ILE A 14 -31.24 9.33 -43.28
C ILE A 14 -30.00 10.06 -42.80
N ASP A 15 -30.16 10.65 -41.61
CA ASP A 15 -29.25 11.58 -40.96
C ASP A 15 -27.91 10.92 -40.58
N GLY A 16 -26.81 11.56 -40.98
CA GLY A 16 -25.44 11.13 -40.69
C GLY A 16 -24.97 11.37 -39.25
N GLU A 17 -25.75 12.07 -38.42
CA GLU A 17 -25.30 12.53 -37.09
C GLU A 17 -25.39 11.46 -35.99
N GLY A 18 -26.21 10.41 -36.14
CA GLY A 18 -26.39 9.36 -35.13
C GLY A 18 -25.20 8.38 -35.03
N LYS A 19 -24.51 8.10 -36.14
CA LYS A 19 -23.43 7.10 -36.20
C LYS A 19 -22.13 7.56 -35.51
N GLY A 20 -21.82 8.85 -35.56
CA GLY A 20 -20.64 9.41 -34.88
C GLY A 20 -20.75 9.37 -33.36
N LYS A 21 -21.91 9.75 -32.82
CA LYS A 21 -22.20 9.73 -31.37
C LYS A 21 -22.23 8.30 -30.80
N ALA A 22 -22.79 7.34 -31.54
CA ALA A 22 -22.79 5.93 -31.15
C ALA A 22 -21.38 5.32 -31.11
N LYS A 23 -20.53 5.63 -32.10
CA LYS A 23 -19.14 5.14 -32.16
C LYS A 23 -18.27 5.74 -31.05
N ALA A 24 -18.46 7.01 -30.72
CA ALA A 24 -17.78 7.66 -29.59
C ALA A 24 -18.20 7.06 -28.24
N LYS A 25 -19.50 6.83 -28.04
CA LYS A 25 -20.04 6.19 -26.82
C LYS A 25 -19.55 4.75 -26.64
N ALA A 26 -19.45 3.98 -27.72
CA ALA A 26 -18.90 2.63 -27.70
C ALA A 26 -17.40 2.62 -27.34
N LYS A 27 -16.60 3.55 -27.91
CA LYS A 27 -15.18 3.71 -27.56
C LYS A 27 -14.98 4.09 -26.09
N ALA A 28 -15.76 5.03 -25.56
CA ALA A 28 -15.70 5.40 -24.15
C ALA A 28 -16.08 4.24 -23.22
N LYS A 29 -17.09 3.45 -23.59
CA LYS A 29 -17.49 2.25 -22.84
C LYS A 29 -16.38 1.18 -22.83
N ALA A 30 -15.73 0.95 -23.97
CA ALA A 30 -14.61 0.00 -24.09
C ALA A 30 -13.39 0.45 -23.28
N PHE A 31 -13.06 1.75 -23.30
CA PHE A 31 -11.96 2.30 -22.49
C PHE A 31 -12.23 2.16 -20.98
N LYS A 32 -13.46 2.50 -20.54
CA LYS A 32 -13.87 2.34 -19.14
C LYS A 32 -13.84 0.86 -18.69
N ALA A 33 -14.27 -0.06 -19.54
CA ALA A 33 -14.20 -1.49 -19.26
C ALA A 33 -12.74 -1.99 -19.17
N LYS A 34 -11.86 -1.53 -20.06
CA LYS A 34 -10.43 -1.88 -20.04
C LYS A 34 -9.72 -1.32 -18.80
N SER A 35 -9.99 -0.07 -18.43
CA SER A 35 -9.47 0.52 -17.19
C SER A 35 -9.98 -0.21 -15.94
N ALA A 36 -11.27 -0.58 -15.89
CA ALA A 36 -11.81 -1.37 -14.79
C ALA A 36 -11.19 -2.78 -14.68
N CYS A 37 -10.96 -3.44 -15.82
CA CYS A 37 -10.28 -4.74 -15.87
C CYS A 37 -8.86 -4.63 -15.32
N ASN A 38 -8.08 -3.65 -15.79
CA ASN A 38 -6.71 -3.43 -15.30
C ASN A 38 -6.66 -3.11 -13.79
N ASN A 39 -7.62 -2.32 -13.29
CA ASN A 39 -7.70 -2.01 -11.86
C ASN A 39 -8.06 -3.26 -11.03
N THR A 40 -8.88 -4.15 -11.58
CA THR A 40 -9.25 -5.40 -10.93
C THR A 40 -8.07 -6.36 -10.86
N GLU A 41 -7.32 -6.47 -11.96
CA GLU A 41 -6.09 -7.28 -12.02
C GLU A 41 -5.04 -6.79 -11.04
N MET A 42 -4.77 -5.48 -11.01
CA MET A 42 -3.85 -4.86 -10.05
C MET A 42 -4.28 -5.15 -8.60
N MET A 43 -5.56 -4.94 -8.28
CA MET A 43 -6.10 -5.21 -6.94
C MET A 43 -5.91 -6.68 -6.53
N MET A 44 -6.16 -7.63 -7.45
CA MET A 44 -6.00 -9.05 -7.18
C MET A 44 -4.53 -9.43 -6.93
N MET A 45 -3.60 -8.90 -7.72
CA MET A 45 -2.16 -9.12 -7.53
C MET A 45 -1.68 -8.55 -6.18
N THR A 46 -2.10 -7.33 -5.82
CA THR A 46 -1.76 -6.73 -4.52
C THR A 46 -2.36 -7.52 -3.36
N ALA A 47 -3.58 -8.05 -3.50
CA ALA A 47 -4.22 -8.87 -2.47
C ALA A 47 -3.44 -10.16 -2.18
N THR A 48 -3.05 -10.88 -3.23
CA THR A 48 -2.23 -12.09 -3.11
C THR A 48 -0.87 -11.79 -2.47
N LYS A 49 -0.23 -10.68 -2.86
CA LYS A 49 1.05 -10.23 -2.26
C LYS A 49 0.89 -9.95 -0.77
N ALA A 50 -0.17 -9.22 -0.39
CA ALA A 50 -0.45 -8.86 1.00
C ALA A 50 -0.75 -10.09 1.87
N GLU A 51 -1.42 -11.09 1.32
CA GLU A 51 -1.66 -12.35 2.02
C GLU A 51 -0.38 -13.13 2.27
N LYS A 52 0.45 -13.34 1.24
CA LYS A 52 1.76 -13.99 1.39
C LYS A 52 2.64 -13.24 2.39
N TYR A 53 2.69 -11.92 2.29
CA TYR A 53 3.43 -11.06 3.21
C TYR A 53 3.01 -11.28 4.67
N GLN A 54 1.71 -11.15 4.95
CA GLN A 54 1.21 -11.26 6.31
C GLN A 54 1.46 -12.65 6.88
N GLN A 55 1.28 -13.69 6.07
CA GLN A 55 1.57 -15.07 6.46
C GLN A 55 3.05 -15.22 6.84
N LEU A 56 3.98 -14.71 6.03
CA LEU A 56 5.41 -14.76 6.34
C LEU A 56 5.74 -14.00 7.63
N MET A 57 5.30 -12.74 7.75
CA MET A 57 5.58 -11.90 8.92
C MET A 57 5.06 -12.50 10.22
N LYS A 58 3.92 -13.20 10.18
CA LYS A 58 3.32 -13.84 11.36
C LYS A 58 4.18 -14.95 11.97
N HIS A 59 5.01 -15.61 11.15
CA HIS A 59 5.87 -16.71 11.59
C HIS A 59 7.22 -16.23 12.15
N ILE A 60 7.57 -14.96 11.99
CA ILE A 60 8.84 -14.43 12.52
C ILE A 60 8.66 -14.16 14.03
N PRO A 61 9.43 -14.86 14.90
CA PRO A 61 9.27 -14.71 16.35
C PRO A 61 9.75 -13.34 16.81
N ILE A 62 9.07 -12.77 17.81
CA ILE A 62 9.55 -11.56 18.49
C ILE A 62 10.75 -11.96 19.37
N PRO A 63 11.90 -11.25 19.29
CA PRO A 63 13.03 -11.49 20.18
C PRO A 63 12.60 -11.41 21.64
N THR A 64 13.04 -12.39 22.44
CA THR A 64 12.74 -12.42 23.88
C THR A 64 13.74 -11.54 24.63
N SER A 65 13.38 -11.08 25.83
CA SER A 65 14.25 -10.25 26.68
C SER A 65 15.65 -10.82 26.92
N ALA A 66 15.85 -12.14 26.81
CA ALA A 66 17.17 -12.78 26.89
C ALA A 66 18.05 -12.58 25.64
N SER A 67 17.45 -12.32 24.49
CA SER A 67 18.12 -12.00 23.21
C SER A 67 18.21 -10.51 22.92
N ILE A 68 17.47 -9.69 23.69
CA ILE A 68 17.68 -8.24 23.75
C ILE A 68 18.94 -8.07 24.60
N GLY A 69 20.09 -8.00 23.92
CA GLY A 69 21.39 -7.89 24.58
C GLY A 69 21.43 -6.72 25.57
N THR A 70 22.37 -6.79 26.53
CA THR A 70 22.70 -5.65 27.39
C THR A 70 22.83 -4.39 26.55
N VAL A 71 22.09 -3.34 26.92
CA VAL A 71 21.98 -2.03 26.26
C VAL A 71 23.32 -1.66 25.64
N THR A 72 23.49 -1.97 24.36
CA THR A 72 24.57 -1.39 23.56
C THR A 72 24.05 -0.02 23.15
N GLU A 73 24.92 0.98 23.28
CA GLU A 73 24.76 2.37 22.82
C GLU A 73 24.31 2.42 21.35
N ILE A 74 23.05 2.07 21.07
CA ILE A 74 22.40 2.51 19.86
C ILE A 74 22.20 3.99 20.12
N SER A 75 23.10 4.80 19.56
CA SER A 75 22.76 6.19 19.39
C SER A 75 21.72 6.28 18.28
N PHE A 76 20.55 6.80 18.59
CA PHE A 76 19.45 7.02 17.65
C PHE A 76 18.88 8.44 17.82
N ILE A 77 18.88 9.17 16.70
CA ILE A 77 18.31 10.51 16.61
C ILE A 77 16.83 10.50 16.19
N SER A 78 16.35 9.37 15.65
CA SER A 78 15.00 9.21 15.09
C SER A 78 14.46 7.78 15.28
N TRP A 79 13.14 7.62 15.18
CA TRP A 79 12.47 6.32 15.25
C TRP A 79 12.83 5.42 14.07
N GLN A 80 12.96 5.97 12.85
CA GLN A 80 13.49 5.22 11.70
C GLN A 80 14.94 4.79 11.92
N GLY A 81 15.76 5.63 12.57
CA GLY A 81 17.12 5.29 12.95
C GLY A 81 17.14 4.08 13.88
N LEU A 82 16.35 4.12 14.95
CA LEU A 82 16.21 3.01 15.90
C LEU A 82 15.70 1.73 15.22
N ALA A 83 14.72 1.83 14.33
CA ALA A 83 14.21 0.70 13.56
C ALA A 83 15.30 0.01 12.73
N ASN A 84 16.16 0.80 12.08
CA ASN A 84 17.27 0.28 11.29
C ASN A 84 18.30 -0.44 12.17
N SER A 85 18.62 0.13 13.34
CA SER A 85 19.52 -0.51 14.30
C SER A 85 18.95 -1.80 14.87
N ILE A 86 17.66 -1.85 15.19
CA ILE A 86 16.95 -3.06 15.63
C ILE A 86 17.01 -4.14 14.54
N LYS A 87 16.70 -3.77 13.28
CA LYS A 87 16.75 -4.67 12.12
C LYS A 87 18.14 -5.27 11.93
N GLN A 88 19.20 -4.45 12.07
CA GLN A 88 20.58 -4.91 11.96
C GLN A 88 21.00 -5.82 13.11
N ARG A 89 20.67 -5.44 14.35
CA ARG A 89 21.06 -6.21 15.56
C ARG A 89 20.39 -7.58 15.60
N HIS A 90 19.10 -7.64 15.30
CA HIS A 90 18.32 -8.87 15.43
C HIS A 90 18.24 -9.67 14.13
N GLU A 91 18.79 -9.15 13.03
CA GLU A 91 18.72 -9.74 11.68
C GLU A 91 17.29 -10.12 11.29
N GLN A 92 16.31 -9.35 11.78
CA GLN A 92 14.90 -9.58 11.54
C GLN A 92 14.25 -8.37 10.86
N PRO A 93 13.36 -8.57 9.88
CA PRO A 93 12.62 -7.48 9.31
C PRO A 93 11.56 -6.96 10.29
N LEU A 94 11.23 -5.67 10.15
CA LEU A 94 10.07 -5.07 10.79
C LEU A 94 8.90 -5.01 9.80
N HIS A 95 7.69 -5.00 10.34
CA HIS A 95 6.47 -4.97 9.56
C HIS A 95 6.30 -3.62 8.84
N TYR A 96 5.65 -3.63 7.67
CA TYR A 96 5.35 -2.43 6.87
C TYR A 96 4.62 -1.37 7.71
N LEU A 97 3.60 -1.79 8.48
CA LEU A 97 2.86 -0.89 9.37
C LEU A 97 3.74 -0.31 10.49
N THR A 98 4.73 -1.06 10.97
CA THR A 98 5.69 -0.56 11.96
C THR A 98 6.57 0.51 11.33
N HIS A 99 7.16 0.24 10.16
CA HIS A 99 7.93 1.25 9.42
C HIS A 99 7.11 2.50 9.12
N LYS A 100 5.85 2.34 8.72
CA LYS A 100 4.95 3.46 8.47
C LYS A 100 4.69 4.29 9.73
N LEU A 101 4.33 3.65 10.85
CA LEU A 101 4.06 4.33 12.11
C LEU A 101 5.29 5.10 12.63
N LEU A 102 6.47 4.48 12.57
CA LEU A 102 7.71 5.12 13.02
C LEU A 102 8.07 6.34 12.15
N ARG A 103 7.73 6.32 10.86
CA ARG A 103 7.87 7.49 9.99
C ARG A 103 6.91 8.59 10.42
N GLU A 104 5.64 8.25 10.68
CA GLU A 104 4.64 9.22 11.16
C GLU A 104 5.06 9.85 12.50
N TRP A 105 5.68 9.08 13.40
CA TRP A 105 6.24 9.63 14.64
C TRP A 105 7.43 10.57 14.40
N ASP A 106 8.33 10.25 13.49
CA ASP A 106 9.42 11.17 13.11
C ASP A 106 8.89 12.45 12.49
N GLU A 107 7.94 12.36 11.56
CA GLU A 107 7.31 13.51 10.91
C GLU A 107 6.53 14.38 11.90
N SER A 108 5.91 13.79 12.93
CA SER A 108 5.17 14.52 13.96
C SER A 108 6.03 15.47 14.80
N ARG A 109 7.37 15.32 14.77
CA ARG A 109 8.30 16.17 15.50
C ARG A 109 8.63 17.48 14.77
N ILE A 110 8.35 17.55 13.47
CA ILE A 110 8.64 18.73 12.64
C ILE A 110 7.78 19.91 13.10
N GLY A 111 8.41 21.06 13.34
CA GLY A 111 7.76 22.27 13.86
C GLY A 111 7.58 22.30 15.38
N SER A 112 8.09 21.31 16.12
CA SER A 112 8.07 21.30 17.59
C SER A 112 9.31 21.97 18.19
N ASN A 113 9.23 22.39 19.46
CA ASN A 113 10.38 22.94 20.17
C ASN A 113 11.56 21.95 20.30
N ASP A 114 11.27 20.65 20.20
CA ASP A 114 12.23 19.55 20.36
C ASP A 114 12.54 18.85 19.02
N GLU A 115 12.25 19.52 17.89
CA GLU A 115 12.49 18.98 16.54
C GLU A 115 13.94 18.51 16.35
N ASN A 116 14.90 19.29 16.85
CA ASN A 116 16.34 19.02 16.67
C ASN A 116 16.99 18.23 17.81
N LYS A 117 16.26 17.88 18.87
CA LYS A 117 16.83 17.09 19.98
C LYS A 117 17.02 15.64 19.53
N ALA A 118 18.05 14.95 20.03
CA ALA A 118 18.16 13.52 19.75
C ALA A 118 17.03 12.77 20.47
N LEU A 119 16.50 11.71 19.86
CA LEU A 119 15.38 10.98 20.46
C LEU A 119 15.81 10.24 21.73
N GLU A 120 17.07 9.79 21.80
CA GLU A 120 17.70 9.20 22.98
C GLU A 120 17.77 10.15 24.20
N ASP A 121 17.80 11.47 23.98
CA ASP A 121 17.78 12.48 25.06
C ASP A 121 16.37 12.66 25.65
N ILE A 122 15.33 12.25 24.91
CA ILE A 122 13.92 12.44 25.28
C ILE A 122 13.34 11.15 25.88
N ILE A 123 13.69 10.01 25.29
CA ILE A 123 13.13 8.70 25.64
C ILE A 123 14.26 7.73 25.92
N ASP A 124 14.17 7.07 27.09
CA ASP A 124 15.07 5.98 27.45
C ASP A 124 15.13 4.92 26.31
N PRO A 125 16.34 4.56 25.82
CA PRO A 125 16.52 3.63 24.70
C PRO A 125 15.81 2.29 24.90
N ALA A 126 15.84 1.73 26.12
CA ALA A 126 15.20 0.44 26.40
C ALA A 126 13.67 0.54 26.32
N LYS A 127 13.08 1.66 26.78
CA LYS A 127 11.64 1.93 26.60
C LYS A 127 11.27 2.12 25.13
N ALA A 128 12.08 2.84 24.36
CA ALA A 128 11.85 3.06 22.94
C ALA A 128 11.88 1.73 22.16
N GLU A 129 12.90 0.90 22.39
CA GLU A 129 13.03 -0.43 21.78
C GLU A 129 11.87 -1.36 22.18
N ALA A 130 11.53 -1.42 23.47
CA ALA A 130 10.40 -2.21 23.95
C ALA A 130 9.07 -1.78 23.30
N THR A 131 8.87 -0.48 23.12
CA THR A 131 7.67 0.07 22.45
C THR A 131 7.57 -0.42 21.01
N ILE A 132 8.68 -0.40 20.25
CA ILE A 132 8.73 -0.92 18.89
C ILE A 132 8.37 -2.41 18.87
N TRP A 133 8.93 -3.22 19.78
CA TRP A 133 8.65 -4.66 19.80
C TRP A 133 7.20 -4.99 20.15
N VAL A 134 6.57 -4.23 21.04
CA VAL A 134 5.13 -4.38 21.34
C VAL A 134 4.30 -4.07 20.10
N VAL A 135 4.54 -2.94 19.44
CA VAL A 135 3.84 -2.57 18.20
C VAL A 135 4.06 -3.61 17.10
N GLU A 136 5.30 -4.05 16.92
CA GLU A 136 5.67 -5.06 15.93
C GLU A 136 4.93 -6.38 16.16
N GLN A 137 4.81 -6.81 17.43
CA GLN A 137 4.02 -8.00 17.78
C GLN A 137 2.57 -7.86 17.34
N PHE A 138 1.94 -6.71 17.61
CA PHE A 138 0.56 -6.47 17.17
C PHE A 138 0.44 -6.54 15.65
N HIS A 139 1.36 -5.90 14.92
CA HIS A 139 1.33 -5.88 13.47
C HIS A 139 1.56 -7.26 12.85
N ARG A 140 2.51 -8.06 13.35
CA ARG A 140 2.76 -9.44 12.87
C ARG A 140 1.56 -10.36 13.11
N GLN A 141 0.87 -10.22 14.24
CA GLN A 141 -0.18 -11.17 14.63
C GLN A 141 -1.58 -10.81 14.14
N PHE A 142 -1.92 -9.52 14.09
CA PHE A 142 -3.32 -9.08 13.93
C PHE A 142 -3.61 -8.30 12.65
N SER A 143 -2.61 -7.95 11.84
CA SER A 143 -2.85 -7.21 10.60
C SER A 143 -3.60 -8.06 9.59
N SER A 144 -4.66 -7.50 9.01
CA SER A 144 -5.44 -8.15 7.95
C SER A 144 -4.77 -7.92 6.58
N PRO A 145 -4.60 -8.96 5.75
CA PRO A 145 -4.14 -8.79 4.37
C PRO A 145 -4.99 -7.81 3.57
N GLN A 146 -6.31 -7.79 3.78
CA GLN A 146 -7.22 -6.85 3.10
C GLN A 146 -6.95 -5.40 3.49
N HIS A 147 -6.56 -5.16 4.73
CA HIS A 147 -6.17 -3.83 5.20
C HIS A 147 -4.87 -3.40 4.53
N LEU A 148 -3.87 -4.28 4.48
CA LEU A 148 -2.61 -4.04 3.78
C LEU A 148 -2.81 -3.77 2.29
N THR A 149 -3.68 -4.52 1.62
CA THR A 149 -4.00 -4.29 0.20
C THR A 149 -4.50 -2.87 -0.04
N LYS A 150 -5.44 -2.39 0.78
CA LYS A 150 -5.98 -1.02 0.66
C LYS A 150 -4.89 0.04 0.85
N LEU A 151 -4.00 -0.18 1.81
CA LEU A 151 -2.87 0.72 2.04
C LEU A 151 -1.88 0.72 0.88
N TRP A 152 -1.47 -0.44 0.39
CA TRP A 152 -0.49 -0.56 -0.70
C TRP A 152 -0.99 -0.04 -2.03
N LEU A 153 -2.30 -0.16 -2.30
CA LEU A 153 -2.93 0.47 -3.46
C LEU A 153 -2.88 2.01 -3.41
N SER A 154 -2.74 2.58 -2.21
CA SER A 154 -2.70 4.03 -1.98
C SER A 154 -1.29 4.56 -1.74
N ASP A 155 -0.31 3.67 -1.49
CA ASP A 155 1.07 4.02 -1.14
C ASP A 155 2.05 3.45 -2.18
N PRO A 156 2.51 4.26 -3.15
CA PRO A 156 3.49 3.82 -4.16
C PRO A 156 4.84 3.36 -3.58
N LEU A 157 5.19 3.79 -2.36
CA LEU A 157 6.48 3.52 -1.73
C LEU A 157 6.45 2.29 -0.81
N HIS A 158 5.34 1.54 -0.76
CA HIS A 158 5.25 0.34 0.07
C HIS A 158 6.27 -0.75 -0.31
N GLN A 159 6.73 -0.76 -1.56
CA GLN A 159 7.66 -1.75 -2.10
C GLN A 159 9.00 -1.73 -1.33
N ASP A 160 9.47 -0.56 -0.92
CA ASP A 160 10.75 -0.35 -0.21
C ASP A 160 10.85 -1.17 1.09
N PHE A 161 9.71 -1.48 1.71
CA PHE A 161 9.64 -2.21 2.98
C PHE A 161 9.22 -3.67 2.81
N VAL A 162 8.50 -3.99 1.73
CA VAL A 162 7.83 -5.28 1.54
C VAL A 162 8.66 -6.24 0.69
N ASP A 163 9.40 -5.73 -0.30
CA ASP A 163 10.08 -6.58 -1.30
C ASP A 163 11.28 -7.33 -0.74
N SER A 164 11.86 -6.85 0.36
CA SER A 164 12.95 -7.55 1.06
C SER A 164 12.50 -8.84 1.78
N ILE A 165 11.19 -9.13 1.81
CA ILE A 165 10.58 -10.23 2.57
C ILE A 165 9.93 -11.29 1.68
N ILE A 166 9.50 -10.94 0.45
CA ILE A 166 8.64 -11.77 -0.41
C ILE A 166 9.39 -12.41 -1.58
#